data_AF-A0A9Q5GQG0-F1
#
_entry.id   AF-A0A9Q5GQG0-F1
#
_cell.length_a   1.000
_cell.length_b   1.000
_cell.length_c   1.000
_cell.angle_alpha   90.00
_cell.angle_beta   90.00
_cell.angle_gamma   90.00
#
_symmetry.space_group_name_H-M   'P 1'
#
loop_
_entity.id
_entity.type
_entity.pdbx_description
1 polymer ?
#
loop_
_entity_poly.entity_id
_entity_poly.type
_entity_poly.pdbx_seq_one_letter_code
_entity_poly.pdbx_strand_id
1 'polypeptide(L)'
;MKKFISIFLIFFFISTYFNIIGVSAEPKTFKQGIYTWNDTGLPANSSITIKLGESTNKAIVMVVDSDQTMEALLRLNTRVAQQTLPPLNYTSSVIIFTDGSVIFS
;
A
#
# COMPACT_ATOMS: atom_id res chain seq x y z
N MET A 1 -39.68 -28.72 -16.90
CA MET A 1 -39.52 -27.49 -16.09
C MET A 1 -38.67 -27.70 -14.83
N LYS A 2 -38.87 -28.76 -14.02
CA LYS A 2 -38.07 -29.01 -12.79
C LYS A 2 -36.54 -29.09 -13.00
N LYS A 3 -36.08 -29.72 -14.08
CA LYS A 3 -34.63 -29.87 -14.39
C LYS A 3 -33.92 -28.55 -14.72
N PHE A 4 -34.65 -27.59 -15.30
CA PHE A 4 -34.10 -26.27 -15.65
C PHE A 4 -33.89 -25.40 -14.41
N ILE A 5 -34.85 -25.46 -13.47
CA ILE A 5 -34.71 -24.78 -12.16
C ILE A 5 -33.47 -25.26 -11.41
N SER A 6 -33.19 -26.57 -11.38
CA SER A 6 -32.02 -27.11 -10.66
C SER A 6 -30.69 -26.65 -11.28
N ILE A 7 -30.59 -26.62 -12.61
CA ILE A 7 -29.38 -26.15 -13.30
C ILE A 7 -29.17 -24.65 -13.07
N PHE A 8 -30.25 -23.86 -13.13
CA PHE A 8 -30.20 -22.43 -12.85
C PHE A 8 -29.76 -22.15 -11.41
N LEU A 9 -30.27 -22.89 -10.42
CA LEU A 9 -29.84 -22.74 -9.03
C LEU A 9 -28.35 -23.05 -8.86
N ILE A 10 -27.85 -24.15 -9.42
CA ILE A 10 -26.44 -24.52 -9.32
C ILE A 10 -25.54 -23.43 -9.90
N PHE A 11 -25.91 -22.89 -11.06
CA PHE A 11 -25.16 -21.81 -11.69
C PHE A 11 -25.18 -20.52 -10.87
N PHE A 12 -26.36 -20.18 -10.30
CA PHE A 12 -26.52 -19.03 -9.42
C PHE A 12 -25.66 -19.16 -8.15
N PHE A 13 -25.66 -20.33 -7.50
CA PHE A 13 -24.82 -20.58 -6.33
C PHE A 13 -23.33 -20.48 -6.66
N ILE A 14 -22.86 -21.02 -7.78
CA ILE A 14 -21.44 -20.93 -8.16
C ILE A 14 -21.03 -19.47 -8.44
N SER A 15 -21.91 -18.65 -9.01
CA SER A 15 -21.60 -17.24 -9.32
C SER A 15 -21.37 -16.37 -8.09
N THR A 16 -21.97 -16.70 -6.94
CA THR A 16 -21.80 -15.92 -5.70
C THR A 16 -20.57 -16.33 -4.87
N TYR A 17 -19.96 -17.49 -5.15
CA TYR A 17 -18.73 -17.92 -4.48
C TYR A 17 -17.48 -17.14 -4.94
N PHE A 18 -17.51 -16.49 -6.10
CA PHE A 18 -16.36 -15.73 -6.62
C PHE A 18 -16.30 -14.27 -6.13
N ASN A 19 -16.70 -14.00 -4.88
CA ASN A 19 -16.36 -12.75 -4.22
C ASN A 19 -14.91 -12.83 -3.73
N ILE A 20 -13.95 -12.79 -4.66
CA ILE A 20 -12.55 -12.56 -4.32
C ILE A 20 -12.48 -11.09 -3.87
N ILE A 21 -12.53 -10.88 -2.56
CA ILE A 21 -12.22 -9.58 -1.97
C ILE A 21 -10.74 -9.37 -2.27
N GLY A 22 -10.44 -8.58 -3.31
CA GLY A 22 -9.08 -8.14 -3.56
C GLY A 22 -8.58 -7.45 -2.31
N VAL A 23 -7.58 -8.04 -1.65
CA VAL A 23 -6.84 -7.39 -0.55
C VAL A 23 -6.02 -6.28 -1.20
N SER A 24 -6.68 -5.19 -1.57
CA SER A 24 -6.03 -3.94 -1.87
C SER A 24 -5.64 -3.34 -0.54
N ALA A 25 -4.36 -3.01 -0.36
CA ALA A 25 -3.92 -2.25 0.80
C ALA A 25 -4.77 -0.98 0.89
N GLU A 26 -5.42 -0.77 2.03
CA GLU A 26 -6.16 0.47 2.26
C GLU A 26 -5.15 1.63 2.31
N PRO A 27 -5.36 2.72 1.56
CA PRO A 27 -4.42 3.83 1.54
C PRO A 27 -4.24 4.42 2.94
N LYS A 28 -3.00 4.44 3.44
CA LYS A 28 -2.69 5.01 4.76
C LYS A 28 -1.90 6.30 4.65
N THR A 29 -2.30 7.27 5.47
CA THR A 29 -1.69 8.60 5.48
C THR A 29 -0.75 8.73 6.65
N PHE A 30 0.49 9.13 6.38
CA PHE A 30 1.53 9.35 7.37
C PHE A 30 2.01 10.80 7.33
N LYS A 31 2.45 11.30 8.48
CA LYS A 31 3.09 12.61 8.63
C LYS A 31 4.59 12.43 8.80
N GLN A 32 5.30 13.53 9.05
CA GLN A 32 6.71 13.47 9.41
C GLN A 32 6.92 12.62 10.67
N GLY A 33 7.89 11.71 10.61
CA GLY A 33 8.19 10.80 11.71
C GLY A 33 9.01 9.57 11.30
N ILE A 34 9.23 8.69 12.27
CA ILE A 34 9.87 7.39 12.09
C ILE A 34 8.80 6.33 12.41
N TYR A 35 8.59 5.41 11.49
CA TYR A 35 7.58 4.35 11.58
C TYR A 35 8.24 3.00 11.34
N THR A 36 7.85 1.97 12.07
CA THR A 36 8.18 0.61 11.65
C THR A 36 7.18 0.15 10.58
N TRP A 37 7.61 -0.67 9.62
CA TRP A 37 6.71 -1.17 8.59
C TRP A 37 5.53 -1.94 9.20
N ASN A 38 5.77 -2.66 10.29
CA ASN A 38 4.71 -3.33 11.05
C ASN A 38 3.65 -2.35 11.60
N ASP A 39 4.05 -1.19 12.12
CA ASP A 39 3.11 -0.18 12.64
C ASP A 39 2.30 0.49 11.54
N THR A 40 2.81 0.50 10.30
CA THR A 40 2.05 0.99 9.16
C THR A 40 0.82 0.13 8.89
N GLY A 41 0.81 -1.15 9.29
CA GLY A 41 -0.24 -2.11 8.95
C GLY A 41 -0.47 -2.28 7.45
N LEU A 42 0.54 -1.94 6.63
CA LEU A 42 0.59 -2.25 5.21
C LEU A 42 1.11 -3.68 5.01
N PRO A 43 0.73 -4.36 3.92
CA PRO A 43 1.29 -5.67 3.60
C PRO A 43 2.81 -5.58 3.38
N ALA A 44 3.56 -6.54 3.93
CA ALA A 44 4.97 -6.70 3.61
C ALA A 44 5.15 -7.46 2.30
N ASN A 45 6.36 -7.35 1.74
CA ASN A 45 6.78 -8.02 0.51
C ASN A 45 5.90 -7.69 -0.71
N SER A 46 5.17 -6.57 -0.67
CA SER A 46 4.45 -6.02 -1.80
C SER A 46 4.99 -4.65 -2.16
N SER A 47 5.03 -4.33 -3.45
CA SER A 47 5.33 -2.98 -3.92
C SER A 47 4.21 -2.03 -3.51
N ILE A 48 4.56 -0.99 -2.75
CA ILE A 48 3.64 0.07 -2.31
C ILE A 48 3.99 1.36 -3.02
N THR A 49 2.99 2.11 -3.45
CA THR A 49 3.18 3.43 -4.03
C THR A 49 3.03 4.50 -2.97
N ILE A 50 4.04 5.35 -2.82
CA ILE A 50 3.96 6.54 -2.00
C ILE A 50 3.59 7.72 -2.88
N LYS A 51 2.62 8.51 -2.45
CA LYS A 51 2.23 9.77 -3.07
C LYS A 51 2.16 10.89 -2.05
N LEU A 52 2.32 12.13 -2.50
CA LEU A 52 2.04 13.29 -1.67
C LEU A 52 0.53 13.37 -1.37
N GLY A 53 0.19 13.78 -0.15
CA GLY A 53 -1.19 14.07 0.22
C GLY A 53 -1.74 15.30 -0.53
N GLU A 54 -0.89 16.31 -0.74
CA GLU A 54 -1.20 17.51 -1.51
C GLU A 54 -0.07 17.80 -2.51
N SER A 55 -0.45 18.26 -3.71
CA SER A 55 0.50 18.47 -4.82
C SER A 55 1.55 19.56 -4.57
N THR A 56 1.31 20.45 -3.60
CA THR A 56 2.20 21.54 -3.21
C THR A 56 3.32 21.12 -2.27
N ASN A 57 3.18 19.96 -1.63
CA ASN A 57 4.06 19.52 -0.55
C ASN A 57 5.34 18.88 -1.08
N LYS A 58 6.29 18.67 -0.18
CA LYS A 58 7.57 17.99 -0.47
C LYS A 58 7.80 16.94 0.58
N ALA A 59 8.24 15.77 0.15
CA ALA A 59 8.59 14.70 1.07
C ALA A 59 9.91 14.02 0.68
N ILE A 60 10.67 13.61 1.69
CA ILE A 60 11.77 12.68 1.56
C ILE A 60 11.39 11.46 2.40
N VAL A 61 11.41 10.29 1.77
CA VAL A 61 11.13 9.03 2.44
C VAL A 61 12.37 8.16 2.33
N MET A 62 12.88 7.73 3.47
CA MET A 62 14.02 6.82 3.59
C MET A 62 13.56 5.52 4.22
N VAL A 63 14.04 4.41 3.70
CA VAL A 63 13.77 3.08 4.23
C VAL A 63 15.09 2.44 4.64
N VAL A 64 15.13 1.96 5.88
CA VAL A 64 16.29 1.32 6.49
C VAL A 64 15.87 -0.05 7.00
N ASP A 65 16.56 -1.10 6.56
CA ASP A 65 16.30 -2.46 7.00
C ASP A 65 16.86 -2.73 8.42
N SER A 66 16.49 -3.86 9.02
CA SER A 66 17.00 -4.37 10.29
C SER A 66 18.53 -4.44 10.36
N ASP A 67 19.21 -4.70 9.24
CA ASP A 67 20.68 -4.73 9.15
C ASP A 67 21.30 -3.32 9.03
N GLN A 68 20.53 -2.27 9.34
CA GLN A 68 20.92 -0.86 9.25
C GLN A 68 21.34 -0.44 7.83
N THR A 69 20.89 -1.19 6.82
CA THR A 69 21.17 -0.92 5.42
C THR A 69 20.06 -0.08 4.82
N MET A 70 20.42 0.96 4.08
CA MET A 70 19.45 1.79 3.37
C MET A 70 18.95 1.07 2.12
N GLU A 71 17.68 0.71 2.08
CA GLU A 71 17.05 0.03 0.95
C GLU A 71 16.51 1.01 -0.10
N ALA A 72 15.95 2.14 0.35
CA ALA A 72 15.35 3.11 -0.54
C ALA A 72 15.49 4.54 0.00
N LEU A 73 15.71 5.48 -0.93
CA LEU A 73 15.63 6.91 -0.68
C LEU A 73 14.83 7.55 -1.81
N LEU A 74 13.68 8.11 -1.45
CA LEU A 74 12.74 8.72 -2.38
C LEU A 74 12.60 10.20 -2.07
N ARG A 75 12.52 11.01 -3.12
CA ARG A 75 12.22 12.43 -3.01
C ARG A 75 10.98 12.76 -3.83
N LEU A 76 9.88 13.05 -3.13
CA LEU A 76 8.63 13.48 -3.71
C LEU A 76 8.53 15.01 -3.70
N ASN A 77 8.03 15.57 -4.80
CA ASN A 77 7.82 17.01 -4.97
C ASN A 77 6.74 17.27 -6.04
N THR A 78 6.50 18.53 -6.37
CA THR A 78 5.51 18.94 -7.39
C THR A 78 5.69 18.30 -8.78
N ARG A 79 6.91 17.88 -9.15
CA ARG A 79 7.21 17.19 -10.42
C ARG A 79 7.10 15.67 -10.32
N VAL A 80 7.45 15.12 -9.16
CA VAL A 80 7.40 13.69 -8.86
C VAL A 80 6.51 13.50 -7.64
N ALA A 81 5.20 13.54 -7.88
CA ALA A 81 4.21 13.50 -6.81
C ALA A 81 3.99 12.10 -6.24
N GLN A 82 4.41 11.05 -6.97
CA GLN A 82 4.30 9.66 -6.55
C GLN A 82 5.49 8.82 -7.02
N GLN A 83 5.85 7.80 -6.25
CA GLN A 83 6.87 6.84 -6.60
C GLN A 83 6.62 5.50 -5.89
N THR A 84 6.89 4.40 -6.58
CA THR A 84 6.75 3.05 -6.04
C THR A 84 8.01 2.64 -5.27
N LEU A 85 7.81 2.15 -4.05
CA LEU A 85 8.84 1.53 -3.25
C LEU A 85 9.08 0.08 -3.69
N PRO A 86 10.32 -0.42 -3.54
CA PRO A 86 10.55 -1.85 -3.59
C PRO A 86 9.74 -2.57 -2.49
N PRO A 87 9.50 -3.89 -2.64
CA PRO A 87 8.87 -4.69 -1.59
C PRO A 87 9.66 -4.60 -0.28
N LEU A 88 9.02 -4.14 0.79
CA LEU A 88 9.64 -3.95 2.11
C LEU A 88 9.26 -5.07 3.08
N ASN A 89 10.18 -5.41 3.98
CA ASN A 89 9.95 -6.38 5.05
C ASN A 89 9.35 -5.71 6.31
N TYR A 90 8.77 -6.50 7.21
CA TYR A 90 8.12 -5.99 8.44
C TYR A 90 9.10 -5.32 9.42
N THR A 91 10.39 -5.65 9.33
CA THR A 91 11.46 -5.14 10.18
C THR A 91 12.03 -3.81 9.69
N SER A 92 11.69 -3.39 8.47
CA SER A 92 12.12 -2.09 7.93
C SER A 92 11.56 -0.92 8.72
N SER A 93 12.39 0.09 8.90
CA SER A 93 12.03 1.39 9.42
C SER A 93 11.87 2.39 8.28
N VAL A 94 10.75 3.11 8.26
CA VAL A 94 10.44 4.16 7.30
C VAL A 94 10.56 5.50 8.00
N ILE A 95 11.45 6.35 7.49
CA ILE A 95 11.70 7.70 7.99
C ILE A 95 11.12 8.66 6.96
N ILE A 96 10.19 9.50 7.40
CA ILE A 96 9.45 10.43 6.56
C ILE A 96 9.78 11.85 7.01
N PHE A 97 10.32 12.65 6.10
CA PHE A 97 10.45 14.10 6.24
C PHE A 97 9.47 14.74 5.27
N THR A 98 8.52 15.54 5.77
CA THR A 98 7.50 16.17 4.93
C THR A 98 6.95 17.42 5.59
N ASP A 99 6.57 18.41 4.79
CA ASP A 99 5.86 19.62 5.23
C ASP A 99 4.33 19.45 5.31
N GLY A 100 3.82 18.26 4.99
CA GLY A 100 2.41 17.89 5.17
C GLY A 100 2.21 16.41 5.45
N SER A 101 1.71 15.67 4.46
CA SER A 101 1.44 14.24 4.57
C SER A 101 1.82 13.48 3.29
N VAL A 102 2.03 12.18 3.47
CA VAL A 102 2.27 11.21 2.41
C VAL A 102 1.28 10.07 2.54
N ILE A 103 0.80 9.54 1.42
CA ILE A 103 -0.17 8.46 1.36
C ILE A 103 0.52 7.25 0.76
N PHE A 104 0.41 6.11 1.43
CA PHE A 104 0.93 4.82 1.02
C PHE A 104 -0.25 3.97 0.54
N SER A 105 -0.20 3.45 -0.69
CA SER A 105 -1.26 2.63 -1.30
C SER A 105 -0.70 1.55 -2.20
#